data_AF-A0A366ZH17-F1
#
_entry.id   AF-A0A366ZH17-F1
#
_cell.length_a   1.000
_cell.length_b   1.000
_cell.length_c   1.000
_cell.angle_alpha   90.00
_cell.angle_beta   90.00
_cell.angle_gamma   90.00
#
_symmetry.space_group_name_H-M   'P 1'
#
loop_
_entity.id
_entity.type
_entity.pdbx_description
1 polymer ?
#
loop_
_entity_poly.entity_id
_entity_poly.type
_entity_poly.pdbx_seq_one_letter_code
_entity_poly.pdbx_strand_id
1 'polypeptide(L)'
;MSVGNEAVLEELLGALDDFVHGRLSVEDVQRHLQLSLNVLERDGSSLQDDIRAAEADLEEIRFTMLLDEQRSATVFRLDPLRIATADRLDANDGERRNS
;
A
#
# COMPACT_ATOMS: atom_id res chain seq x y z
N MET A 1 -4.36 17.60 -4.73
CA MET A 1 -3.29 16.58 -4.80
C MET A 1 -2.51 16.79 -6.10
N SER A 2 -1.18 16.58 -6.14
CA SER A 2 -0.41 16.74 -7.39
C SER A 2 -0.73 15.58 -8.36
N VAL A 3 -0.68 15.81 -9.68
CA VAL A 3 -0.87 14.76 -10.71
C VAL A 3 0.09 13.58 -10.50
N GLY A 4 1.27 13.83 -9.93
CA GLY A 4 2.25 12.78 -9.61
C GLY A 4 1.84 11.89 -8.43
N ASN A 5 1.01 12.37 -7.51
CA ASN A 5 0.60 11.59 -6.34
C ASN A 5 -0.54 10.62 -6.70
N GLU A 6 -1.42 11.00 -7.62
CA GLU A 6 -2.52 10.16 -8.08
C GLU A 6 -2.02 8.93 -8.84
N ALA A 7 -1.10 9.11 -9.80
CA ALA A 7 -0.49 8.01 -10.52
C ALA A 7 0.21 7.01 -9.59
N VAL A 8 0.82 7.51 -8.51
CA VAL A 8 1.46 6.68 -7.48
C VAL A 8 0.42 5.91 -6.66
N LEU A 9 -0.72 6.51 -6.33
CA LEU A 9 -1.81 5.83 -5.63
C LEU A 9 -2.49 4.76 -6.51
N GLU A 10 -2.66 5.03 -7.80
CA GLU A 10 -3.15 4.05 -8.77
C GLU A 10 -2.19 2.85 -8.89
N GLU A 11 -0.89 3.12 -9.01
CA GLU A 11 0.14 2.08 -9.05
C GLU A 11 0.16 1.26 -7.76
N LEU A 12 0.07 1.91 -6.60
CA LEU A 12 -0.01 1.25 -5.30
C LEU A 12 -1.24 0.34 -5.21
N LEU A 13 -2.42 0.85 -5.58
CA LEU A 13 -3.66 0.07 -5.56
C LEU A 13 -3.57 -1.15 -6.48
N GLY A 14 -3.01 -0.98 -7.67
CA GLY A 14 -2.77 -2.06 -8.63
C GLY A 14 -1.82 -3.13 -8.06
N ALA A 15 -0.73 -2.73 -7.42
CA ALA A 15 0.21 -3.66 -6.79
C ALA A 15 -0.43 -4.45 -5.64
N LEU A 16 -1.27 -3.79 -4.83
CA LEU A 16 -2.04 -4.46 -3.77
C LEU A 16 -3.02 -5.49 -4.33
N ASP A 17 -3.74 -5.15 -5.39
CA ASP A 17 -4.63 -6.08 -6.08
C ASP A 17 -3.87 -7.26 -6.67
N ASP A 18 -2.76 -7.01 -7.37
CA ASP A 18 -1.96 -8.07 -7.97
C ASP A 18 -1.39 -9.03 -6.92
N PHE A 19 -1.00 -8.53 -5.76
CA PHE A 19 -0.57 -9.37 -4.64
C PHE A 19 -1.69 -10.24 -4.08
N VAL A 20 -2.88 -9.69 -3.86
CA VAL A 20 -4.06 -10.47 -3.40
C VAL A 20 -4.39 -11.62 -4.36
N HIS A 21 -4.15 -11.42 -5.66
CA HIS A 21 -4.33 -12.46 -6.67
C HIS A 21 -3.12 -13.38 -6.87
N GLY A 22 -2.06 -13.24 -6.06
CA GLY A 22 -0.83 -14.03 -6.15
C GLY A 22 0.02 -13.75 -7.38
N ARG A 23 -0.15 -12.59 -8.03
CA ARG A 23 0.62 -12.16 -9.20
C ARG A 23 1.91 -11.41 -8.85
N LEU A 24 1.98 -10.83 -7.65
CA LEU A 24 3.18 -10.20 -7.10
C LEU A 24 3.69 -10.94 -5.87
N SER A 25 5.00 -10.89 -5.66
CA SER A 25 5.63 -11.39 -4.45
C SER A 25 5.56 -10.36 -3.31
N VAL A 26 5.85 -10.81 -2.08
CA VAL A 26 6.02 -9.93 -0.91
C VAL A 26 7.06 -8.84 -1.18
N GLU A 27 8.17 -9.20 -1.83
CA GLU A 27 9.25 -8.24 -2.13
C GLU A 27 8.83 -7.20 -3.16
N ASP A 28 7.98 -7.56 -4.11
CA ASP A 28 7.46 -6.61 -5.09
C ASP A 28 6.50 -5.61 -4.43
N VAL A 29 5.57 -6.08 -3.59
CA VAL A 29 4.68 -5.17 -2.84
C VAL A 29 5.46 -4.25 -1.94
N GLN A 30 6.45 -4.78 -1.21
CA GLN A 30 7.28 -3.96 -0.33
C GLN A 30 8.00 -2.85 -1.11
N ARG A 31 8.47 -3.13 -2.33
CA ARG A 31 9.05 -2.10 -3.22
C ARG A 31 8.02 -1.02 -3.58
N HIS A 32 6.79 -1.40 -3.93
CA HIS A 32 5.73 -0.44 -4.27
C HIS A 32 5.32 0.43 -3.07
N LEU A 33 5.24 -0.15 -1.86
CA LEU A 33 4.98 0.61 -0.63
C LEU A 33 6.07 1.67 -0.39
N GLN A 34 7.34 1.29 -0.49
CA GLN A 34 8.48 2.21 -0.27
C GLN A 34 8.53 3.35 -1.30
N LEU A 35 8.28 3.05 -2.56
CA LEU A 35 8.21 4.07 -3.61
C LEU A 35 7.07 5.05 -3.35
N SER A 36 5.91 4.53 -2.94
CA SER A 36 4.73 5.35 -2.63
C SER A 36 4.97 6.25 -1.41
N LEU A 37 5.61 5.73 -0.37
CA LEU A 37 5.89 6.45 0.87
C LEU A 37 6.82 7.66 0.62
N ASN A 38 7.87 7.49 -0.20
CA ASN A 38 8.77 8.59 -0.60
C ASN A 38 8.04 9.75 -1.29
N VAL A 39 6.99 9.45 -2.05
CA VAL A 39 6.20 10.47 -2.76
C VAL A 39 5.17 11.11 -1.83
N LEU A 40 4.49 10.31 -1.01
CA LEU A 40 3.42 10.74 -0.12
C LEU A 40 3.92 11.48 1.14
N GLU A 41 5.18 11.27 1.56
CA GLU A 41 5.84 12.05 2.62
C GLU A 41 5.79 13.56 2.37
N ARG A 42 5.75 13.97 1.11
CA ARG A 42 5.74 15.38 0.70
C ARG A 42 4.37 16.03 0.70
N ASP A 43 3.29 15.26 0.81
CA ASP A 43 1.90 15.74 0.69
C ASP A 43 1.15 15.76 2.04
N GLY A 44 1.81 15.34 3.13
CA GLY A 44 1.21 15.32 4.48
C GLY A 44 0.02 14.37 4.62
N SER A 45 -0.08 13.35 3.75
CA SER A 45 -1.23 12.43 3.74
C SER A 45 -1.21 11.47 4.93
N SER A 46 -2.38 11.19 5.50
CA SER A 46 -2.56 10.18 6.56
C SER A 46 -2.27 8.74 6.08
N LEU A 47 -2.24 8.51 4.77
CA LEU A 47 -1.95 7.20 4.17
C LEU A 47 -0.53 6.71 4.48
N GLN A 48 0.37 7.59 4.91
CA GLN A 48 1.72 7.21 5.32
C GLN A 48 1.72 6.22 6.48
N ASP A 49 0.84 6.42 7.46
CA ASP A 49 0.78 5.56 8.64
C ASP A 49 0.23 4.17 8.27
N ASP A 50 -0.74 4.12 7.35
CA ASP A 50 -1.27 2.86 6.81
C ASP A 50 -0.22 2.11 5.99
N ILE A 51 0.58 2.82 5.17
CA ILE A 51 1.68 2.22 4.40
C ILE A 51 2.77 1.69 5.35
N ARG A 52 3.15 2.44 6.40
CA ARG A 52 4.13 1.99 7.40
C ARG A 52 3.65 0.76 8.17
N ALA A 53 2.36 0.70 8.51
CA ALA A 53 1.77 -0.47 9.14
C ALA A 53 1.83 -1.70 8.22
N ALA A 54 1.49 -1.53 6.94
CA ALA A 54 1.58 -2.61 5.96
C ALA A 54 3.03 -3.07 5.71
N GLU A 55 4.01 -2.16 5.71
CA GLU A 55 5.42 -2.52 5.63
C GLU A 55 5.88 -3.35 6.83
N ALA A 56 5.46 -2.99 8.03
CA ALA A 56 5.79 -3.74 9.25
C ALA A 56 5.22 -5.17 9.20
N ASP A 57 3.97 -5.32 8.74
CA ASP A 57 3.37 -6.66 8.59
C ASP A 57 4.12 -7.48 7.52
N LEU A 58 4.51 -6.88 6.38
CA LEU A 58 5.30 -7.56 5.34
C LEU A 58 6.67 -8.00 5.86
N GLU A 59 7.33 -7.16 6.65
CA GLU A 59 8.62 -7.48 7.25
C GLU A 59 8.48 -8.67 8.22
N GLU A 60 7.42 -8.71 9.02
CA GLU A 60 7.13 -9.84 9.91
C GLU A 60 6.88 -11.14 9.13
N ILE A 61 6.11 -11.09 8.03
CA ILE A 61 5.89 -12.24 7.14
C ILE A 61 7.22 -12.72 6.56
N ARG A 62 8.04 -11.80 6.04
CA ARG A 62 9.35 -12.12 5.47
C ARG A 62 10.29 -12.73 6.51
N PHE A 63 10.32 -12.19 7.72
CA PHE A 63 11.13 -12.70 8.82
C PHE A 63 10.70 -14.11 9.23
N THR A 64 9.39 -14.35 9.29
CA THR A 64 8.81 -15.66 9.63
C THR A 64 9.13 -16.71 8.55
N MET A 65 9.05 -16.32 7.26
CA MET A 65 9.45 -17.18 6.14
C MET A 65 10.94 -17.55 6.20
N LEU A 66 11.81 -16.62 6.59
CA LEU A 66 13.25 -16.87 6.69
C LEU A 66 13.63 -17.78 7.85
N LEU A 67 12.86 -17.78 8.93
CA LEU A 67 13.11 -18.61 10.11
C LEU A 67 12.57 -20.05 9.97
N ASP A 68 11.86 -20.37 8.89
CA ASP A 68 11.11 -21.64 8.73
C ASP A 68 10.20 -21.96 9.94
N GLU A 69 9.81 -20.91 10.67
CA GLU A 69 8.92 -21.01 11.82
C GLU A 69 7.47 -20.90 11.33
N GLN A 70 6.65 -21.92 11.55
CA GLN A 70 5.19 -21.75 11.52
C GLN A 70 4.75 -20.95 12.76
N ARG A 71 4.99 -19.64 12.77
CA ARG A 71 4.28 -18.77 13.70
C ARG A 71 2.83 -18.61 13.25
N SER A 72 1.95 -18.47 14.23
CA SER A 72 0.52 -18.17 14.00
C SER A 72 0.41 -17.07 12.96
N ALA A 73 -0.39 -17.29 11.93
CA ALA A 73 -0.47 -16.43 10.75
C ALA A 73 -0.45 -14.95 11.15
N THR A 74 0.67 -14.26 10.88
CA THR A 74 0.73 -12.81 10.94
C THR A 74 -0.46 -12.31 10.14
N VAL A 75 -1.37 -11.60 10.80
CA VAL A 75 -2.60 -11.13 10.16
C VAL A 75 -2.18 -9.99 9.25
N PHE A 76 -1.94 -10.32 7.98
CA PHE A 76 -1.57 -9.31 7.00
C PHE A 76 -2.78 -8.47 6.63
N ARG A 77 -2.79 -7.20 7.04
CA ARG A 77 -3.95 -6.33 6.83
C ARG A 77 -3.72 -5.44 5.62
N LEU A 78 -3.82 -6.01 4.42
CA LEU A 78 -3.85 -5.21 3.19
C LEU A 78 -5.18 -4.53 2.93
N ASP A 79 -6.29 -5.13 3.39
CA ASP A 79 -7.62 -4.58 3.11
C ASP A 79 -7.81 -3.14 3.60
N PRO A 80 -7.38 -2.75 4.81
CA PRO A 80 -7.45 -1.36 5.25
C PRO A 80 -6.66 -0.41 4.37
N LEU A 81 -5.42 -0.78 3.99
CA LEU A 81 -4.59 0.06 3.13
C LEU A 81 -5.20 0.19 1.73
N ARG A 82 -5.74 -0.91 1.19
CA ARG A 82 -6.41 -0.93 -0.10
C ARG A 82 -7.64 -0.01 -0.12
N ILE A 83 -8.47 -0.09 0.92
CA ILE A 83 -9.65 0.78 1.09
C ILE A 83 -9.22 2.24 1.19
N ALA A 84 -8.25 2.55 2.06
CA ALA A 84 -7.77 3.92 2.23
C ALA A 84 -7.17 4.51 0.94
N THR A 85 -6.48 3.68 0.14
CA THR A 85 -5.92 4.08 -1.16
C THR A 85 -7.04 4.36 -2.18
N ALA A 86 -8.05 3.51 -2.25
CA ALA A 86 -9.21 3.69 -3.13
C ALA A 86 -10.05 4.93 -2.74
N ASP A 87 -10.36 5.10 -1.46
CA ASP A 87 -11.09 6.27 -0.94
C ASP A 87 -10.37 7.58 -1.30
N ARG A 88 -9.03 7.56 -1.31
CA ARG A 88 -8.23 8.74 -1.65
C ARG A 88 -8.28 9.09 -3.13
N LEU A 89 -8.27 8.08 -4.00
CA LEU A 89 -8.45 8.24 -5.44
C LEU A 89 -9.86 8.78 -5.75
N ASP A 90 -10.89 8.21 -5.14
CA ASP A 90 -12.29 8.63 -5.32
C ASP A 90 -12.53 10.07 -4.85
N ALA A 91 -11.92 10.48 -3.73
CA ALA A 91 -12.01 11.85 -3.23
C ALA A 91 -11.46 12.88 -4.25
N ASN A 92 -10.43 12.52 -5.00
CA ASN A 92 -9.83 13.40 -6.02
C ASN A 92 -10.69 13.49 -7.29
N ASP A 93 -11.28 12.37 -7.70
CA ASP A 93 -12.22 12.34 -8.83
C ASP A 93 -13.50 13.14 -8.54
N GLY A 94 -13.95 13.17 -7.29
CA GLY A 94 -15.03 14.03 -6.82
C GLY A 94 -14.72 15.53 -6.93
N GLU A 95 -13.50 15.95 -6.60
CA GLU A 95 -13.05 17.34 -6.74
C GLU A 95 -12.97 17.78 -8.22
N ARG A 96 -12.52 16.90 -9.11
CA ARG A 96 -12.45 17.16 -10.56
C ARG A 96 -13.80 17.33 -11.24
N ARG A 97 -14.83 16.63 -10.78
CA ARG A 97 -16.19 16.72 -11.35
C ARG A 97 -16.94 17.98 -10.92
N ASN A 98 -16.48 18.66 -9.89
CA ASN A 98 -17.14 19.83 -9.30
C ASN A 98 -16.37 21.15 -9.54
N SER A 99 -15.31 21.11 -10.35
CA SER A 99 -14.51 22.26 -10.83
C SER A 99 -14.71 22.46 -12.33
#